data_AF-A0A6I4NXJ1-F1
#
_entry.id   AF-A0A6I4NXJ1-F1
#
_cell.length_a   1.000
_cell.length_b   1.000
_cell.length_c   1.000
_cell.angle_alpha   90.00
_cell.angle_beta   90.00
_cell.angle_gamma   90.00
#
_symmetry.space_group_name_H-M   'P 1'
#
loop_
_entity.id
_entity.type
_entity.pdbx_description
1 polymer ?
#
loop_
_entity_poly.entity_id
_entity_poly.type
_entity_poly.pdbx_seq_one_letter_code
_entity_poly.pdbx_strand_id
1 'polypeptide(L)'
;MTDADETPLSGGNSGDVVRVSDTVRRTAALWTPSVHALLDAYGRVGIEGVPRPLGTDEDGREVLAFLPGALAEAAPDAWAPAVLDDLGALLGRLHEASVGLAGHPGPWRLAAHEPAEVVCHNDVAPYNVLLGADGRFAGLIDFDAASPGPRAWDLAYAVYRFAPFVEDAPPAAPTDPAERRARGQRLLDAYGGGIRLVELAATLVVRLDELAEWTDRHAATTGRSELHAHAAMYRRDRDRIAQNGFGDGFGAAGREPVAD
;
A
#
# COMPACT_ATOMS: atom_id res chain seq x y z
N MET A 1 19.48 -32.88 1.52
CA MET A 1 19.33 -31.43 1.30
C MET A 1 19.42 -30.79 2.66
N THR A 2 20.41 -29.96 2.90
CA THR A 2 20.56 -29.21 4.15
C THR A 2 19.37 -28.26 4.27
N ASP A 3 18.68 -28.27 5.41
CA ASP A 3 17.81 -27.17 5.84
C ASP A 3 18.55 -25.87 5.54
N ALA A 4 18.07 -25.13 4.55
CA ALA A 4 18.55 -23.77 4.36
C ALA A 4 18.10 -22.99 5.59
N ASP A 5 18.99 -22.23 6.21
CA ASP A 5 18.73 -21.48 7.44
C ASP A 5 17.57 -20.50 7.21
N GLU A 6 16.35 -20.91 7.56
CA GLU A 6 15.13 -20.13 7.40
C GLU A 6 15.12 -19.05 8.48
N THR A 7 15.18 -17.79 8.07
CA THR A 7 15.09 -16.66 9.00
C THR A 7 13.67 -16.11 9.00
N PRO A 8 12.91 -16.20 10.10
CA PRO A 8 11.59 -15.58 10.18
C PRO A 8 11.68 -14.07 9.92
N LEU A 9 10.81 -13.56 9.05
CA LEU A 9 10.64 -12.13 8.87
C LEU A 9 9.47 -11.67 9.74
N SER A 10 9.74 -10.76 10.67
CA SER A 10 8.72 -10.11 11.47
C SER A 10 8.16 -8.89 10.75
N GLY A 11 6.84 -8.82 10.57
CA GLY A 11 6.15 -7.70 9.92
C GLY A 11 5.11 -8.18 8.89
N GLY A 12 3.94 -7.53 8.84
CA GLY A 12 2.82 -7.92 7.96
C GLY A 12 1.73 -8.74 8.66
N ASN A 13 0.52 -8.73 8.11
CA ASN A 13 -0.66 -9.43 8.65
C ASN A 13 -0.82 -10.88 8.14
N SER A 14 0.15 -11.39 7.39
CA SER A 14 0.03 -12.60 6.55
C SER A 14 1.06 -13.68 6.89
N GLY A 15 0.72 -14.59 7.82
CA GLY A 15 1.36 -15.91 7.98
C GLY A 15 2.87 -15.99 8.28
N ASP A 16 3.40 -17.21 8.31
CA ASP A 16 4.83 -17.52 8.50
C ASP A 16 5.62 -17.13 7.24
N VAL A 17 6.13 -15.90 7.22
CA VAL A 17 7.05 -15.42 6.16
C VAL A 17 8.48 -15.69 6.60
N VAL A 18 9.23 -16.42 5.78
CA VAL A 18 10.63 -16.74 6.05
C VAL A 18 11.52 -16.26 4.91
N ARG A 19 12.70 -15.76 5.26
CA ARG A 19 13.78 -15.51 4.31
C ARG A 19 14.66 -16.73 4.21
N VAL A 20 14.92 -17.15 2.98
CA VAL A 20 15.88 -18.20 2.64
C VAL A 20 16.86 -17.64 1.62
N SER A 21 18.09 -17.37 2.05
CA SER A 21 19.13 -16.71 1.24
C SER A 21 18.66 -15.36 0.65
N ASP A 22 18.45 -15.29 -0.66
CA ASP A 22 17.98 -14.14 -1.43
C ASP A 22 16.50 -14.26 -1.84
N THR A 23 15.75 -15.16 -1.19
CA THR A 23 14.32 -15.39 -1.43
C THR A 23 13.50 -15.19 -0.18
N VAL A 24 12.22 -14.87 -0.37
CA VAL A 24 11.17 -14.90 0.63
C VAL A 24 10.24 -16.05 0.29
N ARG A 25 9.90 -16.85 1.30
CA ARG A 25 8.90 -17.92 1.20
C ARG A 25 7.73 -17.60 2.12
N ARG A 26 6.52 -17.76 1.61
CA ARG A 26 5.28 -17.55 2.37
C ARG A 26 4.20 -18.49 1.88
N THR A 27 3.16 -18.68 2.68
CA THR A 27 2.01 -19.49 2.28
C THR A 27 1.39 -18.93 1.00
N ALA A 28 1.29 -19.77 -0.03
CA ALA A 28 0.58 -19.40 -1.26
C ALA A 28 -0.92 -19.29 -1.00
N ALA A 29 -1.57 -18.33 -1.66
CA ALA A 29 -2.99 -18.08 -1.58
C ALA A 29 -3.67 -18.29 -2.93
N LEU A 30 -5.02 -18.26 -2.95
CA LEU A 30 -5.78 -18.43 -4.18
C LEU A 30 -5.42 -17.41 -5.26
N TRP A 31 -5.06 -16.18 -4.87
CA TRP A 31 -4.71 -15.09 -5.77
C TRP A 31 -3.23 -15.06 -6.18
N THR A 32 -2.37 -15.91 -5.61
CA THR A 32 -0.93 -15.95 -5.92
C THR A 32 -0.65 -16.06 -7.43
N PRO A 33 -1.37 -16.86 -8.24
CA PRO A 33 -1.14 -16.89 -9.69
C PRO A 33 -1.36 -15.55 -10.40
N SER A 34 -2.39 -14.79 -9.99
CA SER A 34 -2.66 -13.46 -10.58
C SER A 34 -1.62 -12.43 -10.15
N VAL A 35 -1.19 -12.48 -8.89
CA VAL A 35 -0.09 -11.63 -8.38
C VAL A 35 1.23 -11.98 -9.09
N HIS A 36 1.54 -13.25 -9.30
CA HIS A 36 2.71 -13.66 -10.09
C HIS A 36 2.64 -13.13 -11.52
N ALA A 37 1.48 -13.25 -12.19
CA ALA A 37 1.30 -12.71 -13.55
C ALA A 37 1.54 -11.19 -13.60
N LEU A 38 1.12 -10.47 -12.57
CA LEU A 38 1.36 -9.03 -12.40
C LEU A 38 2.85 -8.72 -12.20
N LEU A 39 3.50 -9.36 -11.24
CA LEU A 39 4.92 -9.12 -10.95
C LEU A 39 5.83 -9.55 -12.12
N ASP A 40 5.47 -10.61 -12.85
CA ASP A 40 6.14 -11.00 -14.09
C ASP A 40 6.01 -9.91 -15.17
N ALA A 41 4.84 -9.28 -15.30
CA ALA A 41 4.66 -8.17 -16.25
C ALA A 41 5.59 -7.00 -15.93
N TYR A 42 5.76 -6.67 -14.64
CA TYR A 42 6.73 -5.67 -14.19
C TYR A 42 8.18 -6.07 -14.53
N GLY A 43 8.54 -7.32 -14.28
CA GLY A 43 9.86 -7.85 -14.62
C GLY A 43 10.16 -7.81 -16.13
N ARG A 44 9.18 -8.11 -16.99
CA ARG A 44 9.35 -8.09 -18.46
C ARG A 44 9.68 -6.71 -19.02
N VAL A 45 9.21 -5.65 -18.38
CA VAL A 45 9.53 -4.26 -18.76
C VAL A 45 10.68 -3.66 -17.95
N GLY A 46 11.36 -4.47 -17.11
CA GLY A 46 12.53 -4.06 -16.35
C GLY A 46 12.23 -3.14 -15.16
N ILE A 47 11.02 -3.20 -14.59
CA ILE A 47 10.72 -2.44 -13.38
C ILE A 47 11.42 -3.11 -12.19
N GLU A 48 12.33 -2.36 -11.57
CA GLU A 48 12.96 -2.70 -10.29
C GLU A 48 12.17 -2.12 -9.11
N GLY A 49 12.50 -2.56 -7.89
CA GLY A 49 11.86 -2.08 -6.66
C GLY A 49 10.51 -2.76 -6.34
N VAL A 50 10.23 -3.92 -6.93
CA VAL A 50 9.10 -4.80 -6.60
C VAL A 50 9.57 -6.26 -6.55
N PRO A 51 8.94 -7.15 -5.76
CA PRO A 51 9.35 -8.55 -5.68
C PRO A 51 9.24 -9.24 -7.05
N ARG A 52 10.22 -10.09 -7.39
CA ARG A 52 10.14 -10.94 -8.58
C ARG A 52 9.59 -12.31 -8.18
N PRO A 53 8.59 -12.86 -8.88
CA PRO A 53 8.11 -14.19 -8.59
C PRO A 53 9.12 -15.23 -9.07
N LEU A 54 9.39 -16.23 -8.25
CA LEU A 54 10.31 -17.34 -8.53
C LEU A 54 9.58 -18.70 -8.59
N GLY A 55 8.25 -18.68 -8.52
CA GLY A 55 7.40 -19.87 -8.56
C GLY A 55 6.99 -20.33 -7.16
N THR A 56 6.85 -21.63 -6.99
CA THR A 56 6.51 -22.27 -5.72
C THR A 56 7.57 -23.30 -5.35
N ASP A 57 7.83 -23.49 -4.06
CA ASP A 57 8.75 -24.52 -3.60
C ASP A 57 8.08 -25.91 -3.48
N GLU A 58 8.82 -26.89 -2.98
CA GLU A 58 8.37 -28.29 -2.82
C GLU A 58 7.21 -28.44 -1.82
N ASP A 59 7.07 -27.51 -0.88
CA ASP A 59 5.98 -27.48 0.11
C ASP A 59 4.76 -26.69 -0.40
N GLY A 60 4.81 -26.19 -1.63
CA GLY A 60 3.77 -25.37 -2.22
C GLY A 60 3.74 -23.93 -1.70
N ARG A 61 4.81 -23.45 -1.05
CA ARG A 61 4.93 -22.05 -0.63
C ARG A 61 5.24 -21.18 -1.84
N GLU A 62 4.71 -19.96 -1.83
CA GLU A 62 5.07 -18.92 -2.77
C GLU A 62 6.54 -18.51 -2.54
N VAL A 63 7.31 -18.39 -3.63
CA VAL A 63 8.71 -17.96 -3.58
C VAL A 63 8.87 -16.66 -4.36
N LEU A 64 9.31 -15.60 -3.68
CA LEU A 64 9.61 -14.30 -4.26
C LEU A 64 11.08 -13.96 -4.05
N ALA A 65 11.67 -13.15 -4.93
CA ALA A 65 12.97 -12.56 -4.68
C ALA A 65 12.89 -11.59 -3.49
N PHE A 66 13.87 -11.69 -2.58
CA PHE A 66 13.99 -10.78 -1.43
C PHE A 66 14.44 -9.39 -1.89
N LEU A 67 13.72 -8.36 -1.45
CA LEU A 67 14.13 -6.96 -1.62
C LEU A 67 14.86 -6.48 -0.36
N PRO A 68 16.13 -6.03 -0.46
CA PRO A 68 16.83 -5.49 0.68
C PRO A 68 16.30 -4.10 1.06
N GLY A 69 16.06 -3.89 2.35
CA GLY A 69 15.68 -2.60 2.90
C GLY A 69 15.04 -2.73 4.28
N ALA A 70 14.81 -1.60 4.93
CA ALA A 70 14.03 -1.49 6.16
C ALA A 70 12.64 -0.90 5.86
N LEU A 71 11.62 -1.28 6.63
CA LEU A 71 10.28 -0.73 6.46
C LEU A 71 10.25 0.77 6.74
N ALA A 72 9.61 1.53 5.86
CA ALA A 72 9.51 2.98 5.97
C ALA A 72 8.66 3.41 7.18
N GLU A 73 7.65 2.64 7.58
CA GLU A 73 6.80 2.96 8.75
C GLU A 73 7.60 3.27 10.03
N ALA A 74 8.72 2.57 10.26
CA ALA A 74 9.57 2.77 11.43
C ALA A 74 10.64 3.86 11.24
N ALA A 75 10.78 4.41 10.03
CA ALA A 75 11.88 5.29 9.66
C ALA A 75 11.45 6.76 9.60
N PRO A 76 12.15 7.69 10.28
CA PRO A 76 11.93 9.13 10.10
C PRO A 76 12.06 9.56 8.63
N ASP A 77 12.95 8.89 7.88
CA ASP A 77 13.24 9.18 6.48
C ASP A 77 12.08 8.83 5.52
N ALA A 78 11.06 8.10 5.97
CA ALA A 78 9.85 7.87 5.18
C ALA A 78 9.11 9.15 4.80
N TRP A 79 9.35 10.22 5.56
CA TRP A 79 8.79 11.54 5.32
C TRP A 79 9.67 12.41 4.40
N ALA A 80 10.84 11.92 3.98
CA ALA A 80 11.70 12.64 3.06
C ALA A 80 10.99 12.89 1.71
N PRO A 81 11.06 14.10 1.14
CA PRO A 81 10.35 14.41 -0.10
C PRO A 81 10.78 13.54 -1.30
N ALA A 82 12.02 13.02 -1.32
CA ALA A 82 12.51 12.12 -2.35
C ALA A 82 11.75 10.78 -2.40
N VAL A 83 11.26 10.29 -1.24
CA VAL A 83 10.45 9.06 -1.18
C VAL A 83 9.15 9.21 -1.96
N LEU A 84 8.53 10.41 -1.92
CA LEU A 84 7.31 10.68 -2.69
C LEU A 84 7.57 10.72 -4.20
N ASP A 85 8.73 11.24 -4.60
CA ASP A 85 9.11 11.29 -6.02
C ASP A 85 9.34 9.89 -6.57
N ASP A 86 10.13 9.09 -5.85
CA ASP A 86 10.47 7.72 -6.26
C ASP A 86 9.23 6.82 -6.23
N LEU A 87 8.37 6.95 -5.21
CA LEU A 87 7.10 6.21 -5.11
C LEU A 87 6.13 6.61 -6.22
N GLY A 88 5.91 7.91 -6.45
CA GLY A 88 5.04 8.39 -7.52
C GLY A 88 5.49 7.87 -8.87
N ALA A 89 6.77 8.02 -9.20
CA ALA A 89 7.35 7.53 -10.44
C ALA A 89 7.23 6.01 -10.59
N LEU A 90 7.46 5.23 -9.51
CA LEU A 90 7.26 3.79 -9.52
C LEU A 90 5.81 3.43 -9.81
N LEU A 91 4.83 4.01 -9.10
CA LEU A 91 3.41 3.75 -9.31
C LEU A 91 3.00 4.04 -10.77
N GLY A 92 3.53 5.11 -11.37
CA GLY A 92 3.30 5.43 -12.78
C GLY A 92 3.73 4.29 -13.71
N ARG A 93 4.93 3.74 -13.49
CA ARG A 93 5.44 2.60 -14.26
C ARG A 93 4.64 1.31 -14.00
N LEU A 94 4.27 1.04 -12.75
CA LEU A 94 3.49 -0.14 -12.39
C LEU A 94 2.10 -0.11 -13.04
N HIS A 95 1.41 1.02 -12.94
CA HIS A 95 0.11 1.23 -13.58
C HIS A 95 0.18 1.10 -15.09
N GLU A 96 1.20 1.67 -15.74
CA GLU A 96 1.37 1.53 -17.20
C GLU A 96 1.62 0.08 -17.61
N ALA A 97 2.50 -0.62 -16.91
CA ALA A 97 2.82 -2.01 -17.19
C ALA A 97 1.63 -2.97 -16.95
N SER A 98 0.66 -2.58 -16.11
CA SER A 98 -0.50 -3.40 -15.76
C SER A 98 -1.77 -3.11 -16.58
N VAL A 99 -1.75 -2.13 -17.51
CA VAL A 99 -2.91 -1.82 -18.37
C VAL A 99 -3.45 -3.08 -19.08
N GLY A 100 -2.56 -3.91 -19.64
CA GLY A 100 -2.95 -5.15 -20.33
C GLY A 100 -3.54 -6.23 -19.40
N LEU A 101 -3.39 -6.08 -18.08
CA LEU A 101 -3.92 -6.99 -17.06
C LEU A 101 -5.19 -6.47 -16.39
N ALA A 102 -5.67 -5.28 -16.72
CA ALA A 102 -6.92 -4.74 -16.17
C ALA A 102 -8.15 -5.64 -16.47
N GLY A 103 -8.11 -6.37 -17.59
CA GLY A 103 -9.12 -7.38 -17.95
C GLY A 103 -8.82 -8.81 -17.49
N HIS A 104 -7.78 -9.02 -16.67
CA HIS A 104 -7.39 -10.36 -16.23
C HIS A 104 -8.48 -10.97 -15.32
N PRO A 105 -8.95 -12.19 -15.60
CA PRO A 105 -10.13 -12.77 -14.94
C PRO A 105 -9.92 -13.16 -13.46
N GLY A 106 -8.68 -13.07 -12.97
CA GLY A 106 -8.31 -13.45 -11.62
C GLY A 106 -7.96 -14.94 -11.50
N PRO A 107 -8.05 -15.53 -10.29
CA PRO A 107 -8.64 -14.94 -9.09
C PRO A 107 -7.79 -13.81 -8.48
N TRP A 108 -8.45 -12.75 -8.00
CA TRP A 108 -7.86 -11.66 -7.22
C TRP A 108 -8.37 -11.74 -5.78
N ARG A 109 -7.59 -11.26 -4.81
CA ARG A 109 -8.01 -11.25 -3.39
C ARG A 109 -9.19 -10.30 -3.18
N LEU A 110 -9.08 -9.11 -3.75
CA LEU A 110 -10.10 -8.08 -3.72
C LEU A 110 -10.91 -8.12 -5.03
N ALA A 111 -12.15 -7.64 -4.95
CA ALA A 111 -12.96 -7.42 -6.14
C ALA A 111 -12.29 -6.37 -7.04
N ALA A 112 -12.62 -6.40 -8.33
CA ALA A 112 -12.26 -5.34 -9.24
C ALA A 112 -13.15 -4.11 -9.00
N HIS A 113 -12.57 -2.93 -9.19
CA HIS A 113 -13.29 -1.66 -9.19
C HIS A 113 -13.42 -1.14 -10.62
N GLU A 114 -14.62 -0.71 -11.01
CA GLU A 114 -14.85 -0.19 -12.35
C GLU A 114 -14.81 1.35 -12.39
N PRO A 115 -14.25 1.96 -13.46
CA PRO A 115 -13.63 1.32 -14.61
C PRO A 115 -12.27 0.70 -14.26
N ALA A 116 -12.04 -0.55 -14.67
CA ALA A 116 -10.75 -1.20 -14.53
C ALA A 116 -9.78 -0.69 -15.62
N GLU A 117 -8.91 0.23 -15.23
CA GLU A 117 -7.91 0.84 -16.13
C GLU A 117 -6.55 0.15 -16.02
N VAL A 118 -6.21 -0.30 -14.82
CA VAL A 118 -4.91 -0.86 -14.41
C VAL A 118 -5.15 -1.93 -13.35
N VAL A 119 -4.09 -2.59 -12.90
CA VAL A 119 -4.13 -3.36 -11.64
C VAL A 119 -3.57 -2.47 -10.52
N CYS A 120 -4.44 -2.10 -9.58
CA CYS A 120 -4.08 -1.32 -8.39
C CYS A 120 -3.35 -2.21 -7.38
N HIS A 121 -2.42 -1.64 -6.61
CA HIS A 121 -1.83 -2.30 -5.45
C HIS A 121 -2.84 -2.46 -4.31
N ASN A 122 -3.74 -1.47 -4.16
CA ASN A 122 -4.76 -1.36 -3.11
C ASN A 122 -4.25 -1.19 -1.68
N ASP A 123 -2.93 -1.18 -1.46
CA ASP A 123 -2.34 -1.08 -0.11
C ASP A 123 -1.01 -0.31 -0.09
N VAL A 124 -0.96 0.80 -0.84
CA VAL A 124 0.23 1.67 -0.89
C VAL A 124 0.32 2.50 0.40
N ALA A 125 1.12 2.02 1.36
CA ALA A 125 1.31 2.65 2.66
C ALA A 125 2.78 2.53 3.14
N PRO A 126 3.21 3.35 4.13
CA PRO A 126 4.57 3.30 4.66
C PRO A 126 5.04 1.92 5.15
N TYR A 127 4.13 1.08 5.67
CA TYR A 127 4.46 -0.28 6.12
C TYR A 127 4.76 -1.26 4.98
N ASN A 128 4.46 -0.89 3.73
CA ASN A 128 4.76 -1.67 2.52
C ASN A 128 5.89 -1.06 1.68
N VAL A 129 6.50 0.03 2.13
CA VAL A 129 7.64 0.67 1.44
C VAL A 129 8.94 0.31 2.15
N LEU A 130 9.96 -0.04 1.35
CA LEU A 130 11.31 -0.32 1.80
C LEU A 130 12.22 0.88 1.54
N LEU A 131 13.06 1.21 2.53
CA LEU A 131 14.15 2.16 2.41
C LEU A 131 15.50 1.44 2.45
N GLY A 132 16.43 1.88 1.61
CA GLY A 132 17.81 1.44 1.60
C GLY A 132 18.57 1.93 2.84
N ALA A 133 19.78 1.42 3.03
CA ALA A 133 20.65 1.85 4.14
C ALA A 133 21.07 3.33 4.06
N ASP A 134 20.93 3.94 2.88
CA ASP A 134 21.14 5.37 2.63
C ASP A 134 19.87 6.21 2.83
N GLY A 135 18.78 5.62 3.34
CA GLY A 135 17.50 6.28 3.57
C GLY A 135 16.68 6.53 2.30
N ARG A 136 17.14 6.07 1.13
CA ARG A 136 16.43 6.24 -0.14
C ARG A 136 15.37 5.17 -0.35
N PHE A 137 14.38 5.48 -1.18
CA PHE A 137 13.39 4.50 -1.62
C PHE A 137 14.08 3.28 -2.27
N ALA A 138 13.75 2.09 -1.79
CA ALA A 138 14.30 0.82 -2.29
C ALA A 138 13.25 -0.08 -2.93
N GLY A 139 11.98 0.02 -2.53
CA GLY A 139 10.91 -0.74 -3.18
C GLY A 139 9.56 -0.67 -2.50
N LEU A 140 8.58 -1.30 -3.15
CA LEU A 140 7.22 -1.51 -2.70
C LEU A 140 6.97 -3.02 -2.63
N ILE A 141 6.35 -3.50 -1.55
CA ILE A 141 6.07 -4.91 -1.30
C ILE A 141 4.59 -5.13 -0.95
N ASP A 142 4.20 -6.40 -0.81
CA ASP A 142 2.85 -6.86 -0.44
C ASP A 142 1.75 -6.57 -1.48
N PHE A 143 1.83 -7.28 -2.60
CA PHE A 143 0.86 -7.20 -3.69
C PHE A 143 -0.38 -8.10 -3.49
N ASP A 144 -0.59 -8.67 -2.30
CA ASP A 144 -1.72 -9.60 -2.07
C ASP A 144 -3.08 -8.93 -2.22
N ALA A 145 -3.15 -7.63 -1.95
CA ALA A 145 -4.37 -6.84 -2.13
C ALA A 145 -4.61 -6.43 -3.59
N ALA A 146 -3.69 -6.73 -4.51
CA ALA A 146 -3.79 -6.23 -5.88
C ALA A 146 -5.07 -6.73 -6.57
N SER A 147 -5.73 -5.83 -7.29
CA SER A 147 -6.90 -6.14 -8.12
C SER A 147 -7.09 -5.06 -9.20
N PRO A 148 -7.81 -5.36 -10.30
CA PRO A 148 -8.12 -4.36 -11.33
C PRO A 148 -8.91 -3.18 -10.77
N GLY A 149 -8.58 -1.97 -11.20
CA GLY A 149 -9.20 -0.75 -10.69
C GLY A 149 -8.86 0.50 -11.51
N PRO A 150 -9.52 1.64 -11.24
CA PRO A 150 -9.12 2.92 -11.80
C PRO A 150 -7.87 3.42 -11.09
N ARG A 151 -6.94 4.06 -11.81
CA ARG A 151 -5.68 4.59 -11.21
C ARG A 151 -5.93 5.52 -10.01
N ALA A 152 -7.02 6.29 -10.08
CA ALA A 152 -7.45 7.17 -9.00
C ALA A 152 -7.73 6.43 -7.68
N TRP A 153 -8.16 5.15 -7.73
CA TRP A 153 -8.42 4.33 -6.55
C TRP A 153 -7.16 4.09 -5.73
N ASP A 154 -6.07 3.73 -6.40
CA ASP A 154 -4.79 3.47 -5.75
C ASP A 154 -4.11 4.76 -5.31
N LEU A 155 -4.12 5.78 -6.17
CA LEU A 155 -3.52 7.09 -5.88
C LEU A 155 -4.23 7.81 -4.73
N ALA A 156 -5.56 7.71 -4.62
CA ALA A 156 -6.31 8.26 -3.50
C ALA A 156 -5.79 7.72 -2.16
N TYR A 157 -5.46 6.42 -2.10
CA TYR A 157 -4.92 5.83 -0.88
C TYR A 157 -3.47 6.17 -0.63
N ALA A 158 -2.62 6.11 -1.67
CA ALA A 158 -1.23 6.50 -1.56
C ALA A 158 -1.12 7.93 -1.01
N VAL A 159 -1.90 8.87 -1.55
CA VAL A 159 -1.99 10.24 -1.02
C VAL A 159 -2.49 10.24 0.42
N TYR A 160 -3.57 9.54 0.74
CA TYR A 160 -4.10 9.48 2.10
C TYR A 160 -3.05 9.05 3.14
N ARG A 161 -2.21 8.06 2.82
CA ARG A 161 -1.17 7.53 3.72
C ARG A 161 0.11 8.37 3.74
N PHE A 162 0.56 8.91 2.61
CA PHE A 162 1.85 9.62 2.48
C PHE A 162 1.75 11.16 2.60
N ALA A 163 0.55 11.71 2.46
CA ALA A 163 0.22 13.13 2.67
C ALA A 163 -0.58 13.33 3.96
N PRO A 164 -0.10 12.74 5.05
CA PRO A 164 -0.83 12.17 6.20
C PRO A 164 -2.24 12.76 6.44
N PHE A 165 -3.21 12.29 5.64
CA PHE A 165 -4.64 12.61 5.81
C PHE A 165 -5.37 11.54 6.64
N VAL A 166 -4.65 10.53 7.13
CA VAL A 166 -5.16 9.53 8.06
C VAL A 166 -5.04 10.01 9.51
N GLU A 167 -6.02 9.70 10.35
CA GLU A 167 -6.01 10.07 11.77
C GLU A 167 -4.85 9.44 12.56
N ASP A 168 -4.49 8.19 12.24
CA ASP A 168 -3.42 7.42 12.90
C ASP A 168 -2.00 7.74 12.37
N ALA A 169 -1.84 8.84 11.62
CA ALA A 169 -0.54 9.24 11.12
C ALA A 169 0.48 9.33 12.28
N PRO A 170 1.70 8.79 12.11
CA PRO A 170 2.65 8.69 13.21
C PRO A 170 3.08 10.09 13.68
N PRO A 171 3.58 10.22 14.92
CA PRO A 171 3.94 11.53 15.48
C PRO A 171 4.96 12.34 14.67
N ALA A 172 5.81 11.68 13.89
CA ALA A 172 6.80 12.30 13.01
C ALA A 172 6.19 12.82 11.68
N ALA A 173 4.94 12.48 11.37
CA ALA A 173 4.28 12.88 10.15
C ALA A 173 3.94 14.39 10.17
N PRO A 174 4.05 15.09 9.03
CA PRO A 174 3.62 16.48 8.92
C PRO A 174 2.19 16.74 9.37
N THR A 175 1.98 17.80 10.14
CA THR A 175 0.66 18.20 10.65
C THR A 175 0.08 19.44 9.98
N ASP A 176 0.91 20.24 9.32
CA ASP A 176 0.48 21.44 8.61
C ASP A 176 -0.37 21.07 7.37
N PRO A 177 -1.60 21.61 7.24
CA PRO A 177 -2.46 21.31 6.09
C PRO A 177 -1.87 21.70 4.74
N ALA A 178 -1.10 22.81 4.65
CA ALA A 178 -0.49 23.21 3.39
C ALA A 178 0.65 22.26 3.00
N GLU A 179 1.46 21.82 3.96
CA GLU A 179 2.47 20.80 3.74
C GLU A 179 1.86 19.47 3.28
N ARG A 180 0.77 19.01 3.91
CA ARG A 180 0.07 17.79 3.48
C ARG A 180 -0.39 17.87 2.03
N ARG A 181 -1.03 18.97 1.63
CA ARG A 181 -1.42 19.19 0.23
C ARG A 181 -0.21 19.19 -0.71
N ALA A 182 0.87 19.86 -0.33
CA ALA A 182 2.10 19.91 -1.12
C ALA A 182 2.70 18.50 -1.30
N ARG A 183 2.65 17.64 -0.28
CA ARG A 183 3.09 16.24 -0.38
C ARG A 183 2.20 15.42 -1.31
N GLY A 184 0.88 15.55 -1.17
CA GLY A 184 -0.07 14.88 -2.06
C GLY A 184 0.15 15.30 -3.51
N GLN A 185 0.30 16.61 -3.77
CA GLN A 185 0.58 17.13 -5.09
C GLN A 185 1.92 16.62 -5.63
N ARG A 186 2.98 16.61 -4.82
CA ARG A 186 4.30 16.11 -5.22
C ARG A 186 4.27 14.64 -5.66
N LEU A 187 3.57 13.78 -4.93
CA LEU A 187 3.39 12.38 -5.32
C LEU A 187 2.69 12.27 -6.68
N LEU A 188 1.63 13.06 -6.91
CA LEU A 188 0.89 13.06 -8.17
C LEU A 188 1.70 13.64 -9.34
N ASP A 189 2.49 14.68 -9.09
CA ASP A 189 3.39 15.26 -10.09
C ASP A 189 4.44 14.24 -10.54
N ALA A 190 5.01 13.50 -9.59
CA ALA A 190 5.98 12.43 -9.88
C ALA A 190 5.34 11.21 -10.56
N TYR A 191 4.09 10.87 -10.20
CA TYR A 191 3.31 9.85 -10.89
C TYR A 191 3.02 10.21 -12.36
N GLY A 192 2.76 11.49 -12.63
CA GLY A 192 2.39 11.97 -13.96
C GLY A 192 0.90 11.76 -14.25
N GLY A 193 0.51 11.76 -15.54
CA GLY A 193 -0.88 11.45 -15.94
C GLY A 193 -1.93 12.54 -15.66
N GLY A 194 -1.57 13.67 -15.04
CA GLY A 194 -2.42 14.86 -14.96
C GLY A 194 -3.59 14.79 -13.99
N ILE A 195 -3.65 13.77 -13.12
CA ILE A 195 -4.66 13.68 -12.05
C ILE A 195 -4.36 14.72 -10.99
N ARG A 196 -5.35 15.55 -10.67
CA ARG A 196 -5.23 16.59 -9.66
C ARG A 196 -5.68 16.07 -8.31
N LEU A 197 -5.05 16.56 -7.24
CA LEU A 197 -5.39 16.15 -5.87
C LEU A 197 -6.89 16.26 -5.57
N VAL A 198 -7.53 17.35 -5.99
CA VAL A 198 -8.98 17.56 -5.78
C VAL A 198 -9.87 16.48 -6.42
N GLU A 199 -9.41 15.84 -7.50
CA GLU A 199 -10.17 14.82 -8.23
C GLU A 199 -10.20 13.49 -7.47
N LEU A 200 -9.27 13.27 -6.53
CA LEU A 200 -9.19 12.06 -5.73
C LEU A 200 -10.15 12.05 -4.52
N ALA A 201 -10.71 13.20 -4.14
CA ALA A 201 -11.49 13.31 -2.90
C ALA A 201 -12.74 12.42 -2.91
N ALA A 202 -13.50 12.43 -4.00
CA ALA A 202 -14.69 11.59 -4.13
C ALA A 202 -14.34 10.09 -4.12
N THR A 203 -13.26 9.71 -4.80
CA THR A 203 -12.74 8.33 -4.79
C THR A 203 -12.32 7.90 -3.38
N LEU A 204 -11.61 8.77 -2.66
CA LEU A 204 -11.16 8.48 -1.30
C LEU A 204 -12.34 8.30 -0.33
N VAL A 205 -13.40 9.10 -0.45
CA VAL A 205 -14.61 8.94 0.38
C VAL A 205 -15.22 7.55 0.23
N VAL A 206 -15.41 7.10 -1.01
CA VAL A 206 -15.97 5.75 -1.29
C VAL A 206 -15.02 4.68 -0.75
N ARG A 207 -13.73 4.82 -1.00
CA ARG A 207 -12.73 3.85 -0.59
C ARG A 207 -12.60 3.73 0.93
N LEU A 208 -12.68 4.83 1.67
CA LEU A 208 -12.63 4.80 3.14
C LEU A 208 -13.89 4.17 3.74
N ASP A 209 -15.05 4.31 3.10
CA ASP A 209 -16.27 3.61 3.50
C ASP A 209 -16.12 2.09 3.29
N GLU A 210 -15.60 1.66 2.13
CA GLU A 210 -15.30 0.25 1.87
C GLU A 210 -14.29 -0.34 2.86
N LEU A 211 -13.24 0.43 3.21
CA LEU A 211 -12.28 0.03 4.24
C LEU A 211 -12.95 -0.12 5.61
N ALA A 212 -13.77 0.84 6.02
CA ALA A 212 -14.48 0.77 7.29
C ALA A 212 -15.39 -0.47 7.37
N GLU A 213 -16.16 -0.74 6.33
CA GLU A 213 -17.03 -1.91 6.27
C GLU A 213 -16.23 -3.22 6.25
N TRP A 214 -15.15 -3.28 5.47
CA TRP A 214 -14.29 -4.45 5.42
C TRP A 214 -13.67 -4.72 6.79
N THR A 215 -13.18 -3.68 7.47
CA THR A 215 -12.58 -3.77 8.80
C THR A 215 -13.60 -4.25 9.85
N ASP A 216 -14.85 -3.76 9.82
CA ASP A 216 -15.90 -4.26 10.72
C ASP A 216 -16.26 -5.73 10.47
N ARG A 217 -16.36 -6.13 9.20
CA ARG A 217 -16.56 -7.56 8.85
C ARG A 217 -15.37 -8.41 9.31
N HIS A 218 -14.15 -7.90 9.16
CA HIS A 218 -12.95 -8.60 9.61
C HIS A 218 -12.92 -8.75 11.14
N ALA A 219 -13.31 -7.71 11.88
CA ALA A 219 -13.48 -7.74 13.33
C ALA A 219 -14.47 -8.84 13.75
N ALA A 220 -15.64 -8.88 13.11
CA ALA A 220 -16.70 -9.85 13.43
C ALA A 220 -16.30 -11.30 13.10
N THR A 221 -15.56 -11.51 12.00
CA THR A 221 -15.15 -12.86 11.56
C THR A 221 -13.96 -13.40 12.34
N THR A 222 -13.07 -12.55 12.83
CA THR A 222 -11.84 -12.96 13.54
C THR A 222 -11.94 -12.82 15.07
N GLY A 223 -12.98 -12.13 15.58
CA GLY A 223 -13.12 -11.82 17.00
C GLY A 223 -12.21 -10.70 17.50
N ARG A 224 -11.49 -10.01 16.61
CA ARG A 224 -10.57 -8.89 16.90
C ARG A 224 -11.33 -7.59 17.08
N SER A 225 -11.85 -7.37 18.28
CA SER A 225 -12.71 -6.22 18.60
C SER A 225 -12.01 -4.87 18.49
N GLU A 226 -10.68 -4.83 18.60
CA GLU A 226 -9.85 -3.63 18.42
C GLU A 226 -10.01 -3.03 17.01
N LEU A 227 -10.33 -3.85 16.01
CA LEU A 227 -10.52 -3.40 14.63
C LEU A 227 -11.75 -2.49 14.46
N HIS A 228 -12.74 -2.54 15.37
CA HIS A 228 -13.86 -1.60 15.33
C HIS A 228 -13.40 -0.14 15.51
N ALA A 229 -12.32 0.08 16.29
CA ALA A 229 -11.75 1.42 16.43
C ALA A 229 -11.14 1.90 15.12
N HIS A 230 -10.46 1.02 14.36
CA HIS A 230 -9.92 1.33 13.03
C HIS A 230 -11.04 1.60 12.02
N ALA A 231 -12.12 0.82 12.04
CA ALA A 231 -13.29 1.07 11.20
C ALA A 231 -13.92 2.44 11.51
N ALA A 232 -14.07 2.78 12.80
CA ALA A 232 -14.58 4.09 13.21
C ALA A 232 -13.65 5.24 12.79
N MET A 233 -12.33 5.03 12.83
CA MET A 233 -11.34 5.99 12.33
C MET A 233 -11.54 6.26 10.83
N TYR A 234 -11.62 5.22 9.99
CA TYR A 234 -11.86 5.38 8.57
C TYR A 234 -13.14 6.17 8.26
N ARG A 235 -14.20 5.98 9.06
CA ARG A 235 -15.44 6.79 8.94
C ARG A 235 -15.23 8.26 9.26
N ARG A 236 -14.46 8.59 10.32
CA ARG A 236 -14.13 9.98 10.66
C ARG A 236 -13.29 10.64 9.56
N ASP A 237 -12.29 9.92 9.03
CA ASP A 237 -11.48 10.39 7.92
C ASP A 237 -12.32 10.60 6.65
N ARG A 238 -13.22 9.66 6.36
CA ARG A 238 -14.21 9.77 5.27
C ARG A 238 -15.05 11.03 5.40
N ASP A 239 -15.57 11.31 6.60
CA ASP A 239 -16.39 12.50 6.86
C ASP A 239 -15.57 13.79 6.69
N ARG A 240 -14.31 13.80 7.14
CA ARG A 240 -13.39 14.95 6.95
C ARG A 240 -13.10 15.21 5.47
N ILE A 241 -12.79 14.16 4.69
CA ILE A 241 -12.56 14.30 3.24
C ILE A 241 -13.85 14.73 2.53
N ALA A 242 -15.02 14.18 2.89
CA ALA A 242 -16.28 14.56 2.27
C ALA A 242 -16.64 16.04 2.49
N GLN A 243 -16.36 16.56 3.68
CA GLN A 243 -16.66 17.95 4.04
C GLN A 243 -15.64 18.95 3.47
N ASN A 244 -14.36 18.60 3.49
CA ASN A 244 -13.27 19.57 3.25
C ASN A 244 -12.40 19.22 2.03
N GLY A 245 -12.61 18.07 1.39
CA GLY A 245 -11.65 17.49 0.46
C GLY A 245 -10.29 17.26 1.13
N PHE A 246 -9.21 17.51 0.41
CA PHE A 246 -7.85 17.61 0.97
C PHE A 246 -7.61 18.98 1.63
N GLY A 247 -8.65 19.54 2.24
CA GLY A 247 -8.72 20.85 2.86
C GLY A 247 -8.30 20.87 4.33
N ASP A 248 -8.61 21.97 5.02
CA ASP A 248 -8.37 22.08 6.46
C ASP A 248 -9.40 21.23 7.21
N GLY A 249 -8.99 20.55 8.30
CA GLY A 249 -9.89 19.64 9.04
C GLY A 249 -9.16 18.46 9.69
N PHE A 250 -7.95 18.17 9.24
CA PHE A 250 -7.07 17.16 9.81
C PHE A 250 -6.13 17.78 10.87
N GLY A 251 -6.68 18.52 11.82
CA GLY A 251 -5.93 19.01 13.00
C GLY A 251 -5.86 17.94 14.10
N ALA A 252 -5.00 18.15 15.11
CA ALA A 252 -4.73 17.26 16.25
C ALA A 252 -5.94 16.98 17.20
N ALA A 253 -7.13 16.75 16.67
CA ALA A 253 -8.29 16.31 17.41
C ALA A 253 -8.16 14.81 17.66
N GLY A 254 -7.61 14.41 18.82
CA GLY A 254 -7.67 13.03 19.26
C GLY A 254 -6.54 12.53 20.18
N ARG A 255 -5.48 13.31 20.46
CA ARG A 255 -4.53 12.92 21.50
C ARG A 255 -5.15 13.19 22.88
N GLU A 256 -5.94 12.25 23.38
CA GLU A 256 -6.03 12.11 24.84
C GLU A 256 -4.61 11.86 25.36
N PRO A 257 -4.16 12.58 26.40
CA PRO A 257 -2.86 12.34 26.98
C PRO A 257 -2.84 10.90 27.52
N VAL A 258 -1.87 10.10 27.07
CA VAL A 258 -1.50 8.88 27.78
C VAL A 258 -1.10 9.33 29.17
N ALA A 259 -1.88 8.95 30.18
CA ALA A 259 -1.54 9.23 31.57
C ALA A 259 -0.23 8.51 31.91
N ASP A 260 0.68 9.27 32.53
CA ASP A 260 1.99 8.81 33.05
C ASP A 260 1.88 7.58 33.97
#